data_AF-A0A923LHA8-F1
#
_entry.id   AF-A0A923LHA8-F1
#
_cell.length_a   1.000
_cell.length_b   1.000
_cell.length_c   1.000
_cell.angle_alpha   90.00
_cell.angle_beta   90.00
_cell.angle_gamma   90.00
#
_symmetry.space_group_name_H-M   'P 1'
#
loop_
_entity.id
_entity.type
_entity.pdbx_description
1 polymer ?
#
loop_
_entity_poly.entity_id
_entity_poly.type
_entity_poly.pdbx_seq_one_letter_code
_entity_poly.pdbx_strand_id
1 'polypeptide(L)'
;MAFLNDLDKKITMLGQGAIQKTKEATDSVKISSNLRGLENQKKEVFEQLGKLYYELCTKQEQEAVPEAAEWIIKINELENQAEELREQLRKIKGTIFCPNCNAEISENSKFCNVCGAKIEIPEKAVETSAQMPTGKVCKSCGAPLEEDQLFCVNCGTKVETEPVQAEAASEPVQSEVQQSVCPNCGKELKEGQKFCTGCGTPIV
;
A
#
# COMPACT_ATOMS: atom_id res chain seq x y z
N MET A 1 -16.37 38.40 -20.29
CA MET A 1 -15.25 37.63 -20.90
C MET A 1 -13.84 37.92 -20.34
N ALA A 2 -13.63 38.74 -19.29
CA ALA A 2 -12.28 38.92 -18.71
C ALA A 2 -11.74 37.66 -18.01
N PHE A 3 -12.62 36.92 -17.33
CA PHE A 3 -12.27 35.72 -16.58
C PHE A 3 -11.72 34.59 -17.47
N LEU A 4 -12.35 34.30 -18.61
CA LEU A 4 -11.91 33.25 -19.54
C LEU A 4 -10.48 33.50 -20.04
N ASN A 5 -10.18 34.74 -20.44
CA ASN A 5 -8.85 35.14 -20.89
C ASN A 5 -7.78 35.02 -19.78
N ASP A 6 -8.12 35.35 -18.53
CA ASP A 6 -7.18 35.21 -17.41
C ASP A 6 -6.97 33.74 -17.03
N LEU A 7 -8.00 32.92 -17.18
CA LEU A 7 -7.90 31.48 -17.00
C LEU A 7 -7.01 30.84 -18.08
N ASP A 8 -7.17 31.22 -19.34
CA ASP A 8 -6.32 30.75 -20.45
C ASP A 8 -4.83 31.02 -20.22
N LYS A 9 -4.51 32.20 -19.71
CA LYS A 9 -3.13 32.55 -19.33
C LYS A 9 -2.61 31.65 -18.22
N LYS A 10 -3.40 31.45 -17.16
CA LYS A 10 -3.01 30.57 -16.03
C LYS A 10 -2.79 29.13 -16.47
N ILE A 11 -3.63 28.65 -17.37
CA ILE A 11 -3.55 27.30 -17.93
C ILE A 11 -2.31 27.12 -18.78
N THR A 12 -2.03 28.09 -19.66
CA THR A 12 -0.83 28.08 -20.51
C THR A 12 0.45 28.07 -19.66
N MET A 13 0.47 28.82 -18.56
CA MET A 13 1.60 28.84 -17.62
C MET A 13 1.84 27.49 -16.92
N LEU A 14 0.78 26.74 -16.61
CA LEU A 14 0.91 25.40 -16.02
C LEU A 14 1.45 24.38 -17.04
N GLY A 15 1.09 24.50 -18.32
CA GLY A 15 1.54 23.61 -19.39
C GLY A 15 3.03 23.75 -19.77
N GLN A 16 3.64 24.93 -19.57
CA GLN A 16 5.04 25.17 -19.91
C GLN A 16 6.04 24.59 -18.90
N GLY A 17 5.59 24.12 -17.73
CA GLY A 17 6.46 23.66 -16.64
C GLY A 17 6.95 22.20 -16.72
N ALA A 18 6.56 21.42 -17.73
CA ALA A 18 6.67 19.96 -17.71
C ALA A 18 7.63 19.35 -18.75
N ILE A 19 8.82 19.92 -18.97
CA ILE A 19 9.87 19.26 -19.76
C ILE A 19 11.26 19.54 -19.16
N GLN A 20 11.62 18.85 -18.08
CA GLN A 20 13.03 18.57 -17.77
C GLN A 20 13.14 17.12 -17.26
N LYS A 21 13.90 16.30 -17.99
CA LYS A 21 14.16 14.90 -17.66
C LYS A 21 15.09 14.85 -16.45
N THR A 22 14.55 14.78 -15.25
CA THR A 22 15.34 14.40 -14.08
C THR A 22 14.53 13.48 -13.17
N LYS A 23 15.23 12.59 -12.49
CA LYS A 23 14.66 11.41 -11.85
C LYS A 23 14.44 11.74 -10.37
N GLU A 24 13.49 12.61 -10.04
CA GLU A 24 13.40 13.15 -8.68
C GLU A 24 11.96 13.31 -8.18
N ALA A 25 11.74 12.96 -6.90
CA ALA A 25 10.51 13.23 -6.15
C ALA A 25 10.10 14.72 -6.16
N THR A 26 11.01 15.62 -6.52
CA THR A 26 10.72 17.04 -6.74
C THR A 26 9.71 17.25 -7.87
N ASP A 27 9.76 16.41 -8.92
CA ASP A 27 8.86 16.51 -10.06
C ASP A 27 7.47 15.95 -9.72
N SER A 28 7.38 14.90 -8.89
CA SER A 28 6.08 14.38 -8.44
C SER A 28 5.32 15.40 -7.58
N VAL A 29 6.02 16.13 -6.69
CA VAL A 29 5.41 17.18 -5.87
C VAL A 29 4.92 18.34 -6.73
N LYS A 30 5.72 18.80 -7.71
CA LYS A 30 5.32 19.85 -8.67
C LYS A 30 4.09 19.43 -9.46
N ILE A 31 4.11 18.23 -10.05
CA ILE A 31 2.98 17.71 -10.83
C ILE A 31 1.73 17.60 -9.95
N SER A 32 1.86 17.09 -8.71
CA SER A 32 0.75 17.01 -7.75
C SER A 32 0.19 18.39 -7.40
N SER A 33 1.04 19.41 -7.28
CA SER A 33 0.60 20.79 -7.03
C SER A 33 -0.12 21.40 -8.23
N ASN A 34 0.35 21.13 -9.45
CA ASN A 34 -0.29 21.57 -10.70
C ASN A 34 -1.65 20.90 -10.86
N LEU A 35 -1.78 19.61 -10.54
CA LEU A 35 -3.07 18.89 -10.56
C LEU A 35 -4.10 19.54 -9.63
N ARG A 36 -3.71 19.87 -8.39
CA ARG A 36 -4.58 20.61 -7.47
C ARG A 36 -4.95 21.99 -8.03
N GLY A 37 -4.01 22.65 -8.70
CA GLY A 37 -4.24 23.92 -9.40
C GLY A 37 -5.31 23.80 -10.49
N LEU A 38 -5.18 22.81 -11.38
CA LEU A 38 -6.15 22.54 -12.45
C LEU A 38 -7.52 22.12 -11.89
N GLU A 39 -7.56 21.31 -10.83
CA GLU A 39 -8.81 20.94 -10.17
C GLU A 39 -9.53 22.15 -9.56
N ASN A 40 -8.79 23.08 -8.97
CA ASN A 40 -9.36 24.33 -8.45
C ASN A 40 -9.85 25.23 -9.58
N GLN A 41 -9.10 25.36 -10.68
CA GLN A 41 -9.52 26.11 -11.87
C GLN A 41 -10.81 25.51 -12.48
N LYS A 42 -10.91 24.18 -12.53
CA LYS A 42 -12.11 23.48 -12.99
C LYS A 42 -13.32 23.82 -12.10
N LYS A 43 -13.15 23.86 -10.77
CA LYS A 43 -14.21 24.28 -9.84
C LYS A 43 -14.66 25.72 -10.10
N GLU A 44 -13.72 26.64 -10.28
CA GLU A 44 -14.03 28.05 -10.59
C GLU A 44 -14.83 28.18 -11.89
N VAL A 45 -14.45 27.42 -12.94
CA VAL A 45 -15.19 27.37 -14.21
C VAL A 45 -16.61 26.86 -14.02
N PHE A 46 -16.81 25.77 -13.29
CA PHE A 46 -18.16 25.26 -13.00
C PHE A 46 -19.01 26.27 -12.23
N GLU A 47 -18.42 27.02 -11.31
CA GLU A 47 -19.13 28.07 -10.58
C GLU A 47 -19.60 29.19 -11.52
N GLN A 48 -18.75 29.63 -12.46
CA GLN A 48 -19.12 30.64 -13.45
C GLN A 48 -20.19 30.12 -14.43
N LEU A 49 -20.04 28.89 -14.91
CA LEU A 49 -21.03 28.24 -15.77
C LEU A 49 -22.37 28.11 -15.05
N GLY A 50 -22.36 27.78 -13.75
CA GLY A 50 -23.56 27.71 -12.92
C GLY A 50 -24.23 29.06 -12.72
N LYS A 51 -23.46 30.13 -12.50
CA LYS A 51 -23.97 31.51 -12.43
C LYS A 51 -24.64 31.91 -13.75
N LEU A 52 -23.96 31.65 -14.87
CA LEU A 52 -24.50 31.88 -16.20
C LEU A 52 -25.82 31.13 -16.37
N TYR A 53 -25.84 29.82 -16.10
CA TYR A 53 -27.05 29.02 -16.20
C TYR A 53 -28.21 29.56 -15.35
N TYR A 54 -27.95 29.93 -14.10
CA TYR A 54 -28.95 30.53 -13.22
C TYR A 54 -29.53 31.81 -13.83
N GLU A 55 -28.68 32.71 -14.32
CA GLU A 55 -29.14 33.95 -14.96
C GLU A 55 -30.07 33.69 -16.15
N LEU A 56 -29.76 32.70 -16.97
CA LEU A 56 -30.61 32.31 -18.12
C LEU A 56 -31.98 31.82 -17.68
N CYS A 57 -32.00 30.96 -16.66
CA CYS A 57 -33.26 30.48 -16.09
C CYS A 57 -34.09 31.62 -15.51
N THR A 58 -33.45 32.65 -14.93
CA THR A 58 -34.17 33.81 -14.38
C THR A 58 -34.66 34.80 -15.43
N LYS A 59 -33.92 34.98 -16.53
CA LYS A 59 -34.23 35.95 -17.59
C LYS A 59 -35.10 35.38 -18.71
N GLN A 60 -35.37 34.06 -18.71
CA GLN A 60 -36.14 33.37 -19.74
C GLN A 60 -35.56 33.59 -21.15
N GLU A 61 -34.23 33.74 -21.22
CA GLU A 61 -33.49 34.00 -22.45
C GLU A 61 -32.96 32.68 -23.02
N GLN A 62 -33.37 32.36 -24.25
CA GLN A 62 -33.03 31.11 -24.93
C GLN A 62 -31.64 31.14 -25.62
N GLU A 63 -30.98 32.31 -25.69
CA GLU A 63 -29.84 32.58 -26.59
C GLU A 63 -28.44 32.23 -26.04
N ALA A 64 -28.32 31.70 -24.84
CA ALA A 64 -27.01 31.54 -24.19
C ALA A 64 -26.33 30.16 -24.33
N VAL A 65 -26.81 29.36 -25.27
CA VAL A 65 -26.16 28.13 -25.71
C VAL A 65 -24.72 28.35 -26.20
N PRO A 66 -24.38 29.43 -26.95
CA PRO A 66 -23.02 29.64 -27.45
C PRO A 66 -22.02 29.96 -26.33
N GLU A 67 -22.40 30.80 -25.37
CA GLU A 67 -21.51 31.19 -24.26
C GLU A 67 -21.25 29.99 -23.34
N ALA A 68 -22.27 29.17 -23.06
CA ALA A 68 -22.11 27.91 -22.34
C ALA A 68 -21.17 26.91 -23.07
N ALA A 69 -21.15 26.90 -24.40
CA ALA A 69 -20.29 26.02 -25.18
C ALA A 69 -18.80 26.33 -24.99
N GLU A 70 -18.42 27.62 -24.89
CA GLU A 70 -17.03 28.02 -24.62
C GLU A 70 -16.53 27.51 -23.26
N TRP A 71 -17.38 27.59 -22.23
CA TRP A 71 -17.06 27.04 -20.91
C TRP A 71 -16.87 25.52 -20.94
N ILE A 72 -17.68 24.80 -21.71
CA ILE A 72 -17.55 23.34 -21.86
C ILE A 72 -16.23 22.96 -22.52
N ILE A 73 -15.86 23.66 -23.61
CA ILE A 73 -14.56 23.45 -24.27
C ILE A 73 -13.42 23.65 -23.26
N LYS A 74 -13.54 24.67 -22.40
CA LYS A 74 -12.55 24.96 -21.37
C LYS A 74 -12.45 23.90 -20.29
N ILE A 75 -13.58 23.35 -19.84
CA ILE A 75 -13.61 22.22 -18.90
C ILE A 75 -12.88 21.02 -19.49
N ASN A 76 -13.16 20.69 -20.76
CA ASN A 76 -12.51 19.57 -21.44
C ASN A 76 -10.99 19.78 -21.55
N GLU A 77 -10.53 21.00 -21.83
CA GLU A 77 -9.10 21.32 -21.88
C GLU A 77 -8.40 21.12 -20.52
N LEU A 78 -9.03 21.61 -19.44
CA LEU A 78 -8.53 21.40 -18.07
C LEU A 78 -8.47 19.91 -17.71
N GLU A 79 -9.48 19.13 -18.11
CA GLU A 79 -9.50 17.68 -17.90
C GLU A 79 -8.39 16.96 -18.67
N ASN A 80 -8.18 17.31 -19.93
CA ASN A 80 -7.10 16.74 -20.74
C ASN A 80 -5.72 17.03 -20.14
N GLN A 81 -5.48 18.25 -19.66
CA GLN A 81 -4.22 18.59 -19.00
C GLN A 81 -4.03 17.86 -17.68
N ALA A 82 -5.10 17.68 -16.91
CA ALA A 82 -5.05 16.88 -15.69
C ALA A 82 -4.75 15.41 -16.01
N GLU A 83 -5.28 14.86 -17.10
CA GLU A 83 -4.98 13.50 -17.53
C GLU A 83 -3.52 13.31 -17.94
N GLU A 84 -2.96 14.25 -18.71
CA GLU A 84 -1.54 14.25 -19.09
C GLU A 84 -0.62 14.29 -17.85
N LEU A 85 -0.87 15.19 -16.91
CA LEU A 85 -0.12 15.27 -15.65
C LEU A 85 -0.28 14.00 -14.79
N ARG A 86 -1.47 13.40 -14.76
CA ARG A 86 -1.72 12.12 -14.07
C ARG A 86 -0.97 10.96 -14.74
N GLU A 87 -0.83 10.96 -16.07
CA GLU A 87 -0.02 9.98 -16.78
C GLU A 87 1.47 10.18 -16.48
N GLN A 88 1.95 11.41 -16.37
CA GLN A 88 3.31 11.71 -15.95
C GLN A 88 3.60 11.15 -14.55
N LEU A 89 2.68 11.30 -13.58
CA LEU A 89 2.81 10.66 -12.26
C LEU A 89 2.89 9.13 -12.34
N ARG A 90 2.10 8.48 -13.20
CA ARG A 90 2.15 7.02 -13.40
C ARG A 90 3.49 6.53 -13.96
N LYS A 91 4.21 7.37 -14.70
CA LYS A 91 5.53 7.03 -15.27
C LYS A 91 6.67 7.15 -14.26
N ILE A 92 6.45 7.78 -13.09
CA ILE A 92 7.45 7.89 -12.01
C ILE A 92 7.56 6.55 -11.29
N LYS A 93 8.71 5.86 -11.42
CA LYS A 93 8.98 4.57 -10.78
C LYS A 93 9.28 4.73 -9.28
N GLY A 94 8.73 3.85 -8.45
CA GLY A 94 9.05 3.75 -7.01
C GLY A 94 8.19 4.61 -6.09
N THR A 95 7.09 5.17 -6.60
CA THR A 95 6.16 5.99 -5.82
C THR A 95 4.72 5.62 -6.18
N ILE A 96 3.87 5.39 -5.18
CA ILE A 96 2.43 5.16 -5.37
C ILE A 96 1.70 6.49 -5.22
N PHE A 97 0.81 6.80 -6.15
CA PHE A 97 -0.03 8.00 -6.06
C PHE A 97 -1.50 7.63 -5.81
N CYS A 98 -2.19 8.44 -5.01
CA CYS A 98 -3.61 8.30 -4.75
C CYS A 98 -4.40 8.39 -6.07
N PRO A 99 -5.27 7.43 -6.40
CA PRO A 99 -6.11 7.52 -7.59
C PRO A 99 -7.17 8.62 -7.48
N ASN A 100 -7.50 9.08 -6.28
CA ASN A 100 -8.53 10.09 -6.04
C ASN A 100 -7.97 11.51 -5.98
N CYS A 101 -6.87 11.73 -5.23
CA CYS A 101 -6.33 13.08 -5.00
C CYS A 101 -4.88 13.27 -5.46
N ASN A 102 -4.29 12.24 -6.08
CA ASN A 102 -2.92 12.24 -6.60
C ASN A 102 -1.82 12.54 -5.56
N ALA A 103 -2.12 12.54 -4.26
CA ALA A 103 -1.10 12.60 -3.23
C ALA A 103 -0.20 11.37 -3.28
N GLU A 104 1.07 11.55 -2.96
CA GLU A 104 2.02 10.45 -2.76
C GLU A 104 1.61 9.60 -1.55
N ILE A 105 1.67 8.28 -1.74
CA ILE A 105 1.25 7.26 -0.79
C ILE A 105 2.39 6.26 -0.60
N SER A 106 2.64 5.88 0.66
CA SER A 106 3.61 4.82 0.98
C SER A 106 3.12 3.45 0.49
N GLU A 107 4.04 2.60 0.06
CA GLU A 107 3.78 1.32 -0.62
C GLU A 107 2.82 0.34 0.07
N ASN A 108 2.56 0.51 1.37
CA ASN A 108 1.70 -0.36 2.17
C ASN A 108 0.48 0.36 2.77
N SER A 109 0.17 1.59 2.34
CA SER A 109 -0.92 2.36 2.92
C SER A 109 -2.27 1.89 2.37
N LYS A 110 -3.16 1.45 3.26
CA LYS A 110 -4.54 1.04 2.91
C LYS A 110 -5.47 2.23 2.61
N PHE A 111 -5.07 3.44 3.00
CA PHE A 111 -5.82 4.68 2.80
C PHE A 111 -4.86 5.80 2.43
N CYS A 112 -5.35 6.77 1.66
CA CYS A 112 -4.63 8.00 1.40
C CYS A 112 -4.59 8.86 2.68
N ASN A 113 -3.39 9.27 3.07
CA ASN A 113 -3.12 10.20 4.17
C ASN A 113 -3.67 11.61 3.93
N VAL A 114 -3.97 11.98 2.68
CA VAL A 114 -4.46 13.33 2.32
C VAL A 114 -5.98 13.37 2.18
N CYS A 115 -6.58 12.45 1.41
CA CYS A 115 -8.02 12.50 1.12
C CYS A 115 -8.84 11.37 1.78
N GLY A 116 -8.21 10.45 2.50
CA GLY A 116 -8.90 9.33 3.16
C GLY A 116 -9.43 8.25 2.21
N ALA A 117 -9.21 8.37 0.90
CA ALA A 117 -9.64 7.36 -0.06
C ALA A 117 -8.97 6.02 0.24
N LYS A 118 -9.75 4.95 0.27
CA LYS A 118 -9.24 3.57 0.39
C LYS A 118 -8.40 3.25 -0.85
N ILE A 119 -7.21 2.71 -0.62
CA ILE A 119 -6.27 2.35 -1.68
C ILE A 119 -6.24 0.84 -1.78
N GLU A 120 -6.64 0.35 -2.94
CA GLU A 120 -6.49 -1.04 -3.31
C GLU A 120 -5.27 -1.10 -4.24
N ILE A 121 -4.10 -1.36 -3.64
CA ILE A 121 -2.87 -1.53 -4.39
C ILE A 121 -2.98 -2.90 -5.07
N PRO A 122 -3.02 -3.00 -6.41
CA PRO A 122 -2.95 -4.30 -7.05
C PRO A 122 -1.59 -4.92 -6.72
N GLU A 123 -1.59 -6.11 -6.12
CA GLU A 123 -0.40 -6.85 -5.62
C GLU A 123 0.65 -7.22 -6.69
N LYS A 124 0.55 -6.68 -7.91
CA LYS A 124 1.46 -6.94 -9.02
C LYS A 124 2.38 -5.75 -9.26
N ALA A 125 3.55 -5.81 -8.64
CA ALA A 125 4.87 -5.48 -9.19
C ALA A 125 5.86 -5.11 -8.07
N VAL A 126 5.92 -5.94 -7.02
CA VAL A 126 7.19 -6.14 -6.35
C VAL A 126 7.94 -7.14 -7.22
N GLU A 127 8.57 -6.65 -8.29
CA GLU A 127 9.73 -7.32 -8.89
C GLU A 127 10.90 -7.20 -7.89
N THR A 128 10.72 -7.74 -6.68
CA THR A 128 11.85 -8.19 -5.89
C THR A 128 12.39 -9.36 -6.66
N SER A 129 13.57 -9.12 -7.25
CA SER A 129 14.53 -10.12 -7.69
C SER A 129 14.23 -11.47 -7.05
N ALA A 130 13.84 -12.43 -7.89
CA ALA A 130 13.64 -13.81 -7.52
C ALA A 130 14.95 -14.37 -6.95
N GLN A 131 15.20 -14.16 -5.67
CA GLN A 131 15.91 -15.12 -4.86
C GLN A 131 14.87 -16.15 -4.48
N MET A 132 14.83 -17.24 -5.24
CA MET A 132 14.12 -18.44 -4.84
C MET A 132 14.58 -18.78 -3.43
N PRO A 133 13.70 -18.86 -2.41
CA PRO A 133 14.03 -19.66 -1.26
C PRO A 133 13.90 -21.11 -1.75
N THR A 134 15.03 -21.75 -2.03
CA THR A 134 15.15 -23.21 -1.97
C THR A 134 15.01 -23.65 -0.52
N GLY A 135 13.88 -23.33 0.10
CA GLY A 135 13.57 -23.60 1.51
C GLY A 135 12.52 -24.69 1.61
N LYS A 136 12.63 -25.52 2.64
CA LYS A 136 11.65 -26.57 2.95
C LYS A 136 10.29 -25.91 3.18
N VAL A 137 9.19 -26.59 2.82
CA VAL A 137 7.82 -26.07 3.05
C VAL A 137 7.17 -26.85 4.18
N CYS A 138 6.41 -26.18 5.03
CA CYS A 138 5.71 -26.81 6.14
C CYS A 138 4.67 -27.82 5.62
N LYS A 139 4.81 -29.08 6.04
CA LYS A 139 3.88 -30.16 5.66
C LYS A 139 2.45 -29.96 6.18
N SER A 140 2.25 -29.18 7.24
CA SER A 140 0.91 -28.94 7.81
C SER A 140 0.18 -27.72 7.23
N CYS A 141 0.88 -26.64 6.89
CA CYS A 141 0.21 -25.39 6.48
C CYS A 141 0.72 -24.81 5.15
N GLY A 142 1.75 -25.38 4.53
CA GLY A 142 2.29 -24.90 3.27
C GLY A 142 3.12 -23.62 3.37
N ALA A 143 3.41 -23.11 4.57
CA ALA A 143 4.26 -21.94 4.75
C ALA A 143 5.74 -22.26 4.45
N PRO A 144 6.50 -21.32 3.83
CA PRO A 144 7.93 -21.49 3.58
C PRO A 144 8.71 -21.54 4.90
N LEU A 145 9.68 -22.44 4.99
CA LEU A 145 10.55 -22.63 6.15
C LEU A 145 12.00 -22.27 5.82
N GLU A 146 12.59 -21.42 6.63
CA GLU A 146 14.03 -21.15 6.76
C GLU A 146 14.81 -22.39 7.21
N GLU A 147 16.09 -22.48 6.83
CA GLU A 147 16.89 -23.71 6.83
C GLU A 147 17.16 -24.34 8.21
N ASP A 148 16.92 -23.62 9.32
CA ASP A 148 17.19 -24.08 10.69
C ASP A 148 16.01 -23.94 11.67
N GLN A 149 14.77 -23.71 11.19
CA GLN A 149 13.64 -23.53 12.11
C GLN A 149 13.10 -24.86 12.64
N LEU A 150 13.07 -25.01 13.97
CA LEU A 150 12.56 -26.19 14.69
C LEU A 150 11.02 -26.30 14.67
N PHE A 151 10.32 -25.17 14.49
CA PHE A 151 8.86 -25.09 14.46
C PHE A 151 8.43 -24.10 13.39
N CYS A 152 7.34 -24.41 12.69
CA CYS A 152 6.75 -23.50 11.72
C CYS A 152 6.19 -22.26 12.43
N VAL A 153 6.68 -21.08 12.09
CA VAL A 153 6.23 -19.79 12.66
C VAL A 153 4.74 -19.54 12.43
N ASN A 154 4.18 -20.10 11.36
CA ASN A 154 2.78 -19.86 10.99
C ASN A 154 1.78 -20.80 11.70
N CYS A 155 2.10 -22.09 11.86
CA CYS A 155 1.15 -23.08 12.40
C CYS A 155 1.63 -23.80 13.67
N GLY A 156 2.86 -23.54 14.14
CA GLY A 156 3.43 -24.16 15.34
C GLY A 156 3.86 -25.63 15.17
N THR A 157 3.68 -26.23 13.99
CA THR A 157 4.07 -27.61 13.74
C THR A 157 5.59 -27.75 13.79
N LYS A 158 6.08 -28.71 14.58
CA LYS A 158 7.52 -29.04 14.66
C LYS A 158 8.03 -29.50 13.30
N VAL A 159 9.12 -28.90 12.86
CA VAL A 159 9.78 -29.22 11.58
C VAL A 159 10.93 -30.15 11.90
N GLU A 160 10.91 -31.34 11.34
CA GLU A 160 12.00 -32.31 11.47
C GLU A 160 13.16 -31.87 10.57
N THR A 161 14.13 -31.18 11.16
CA THR A 161 15.46 -31.02 10.59
C THR A 161 16.22 -32.32 10.83
N GLU A 162 16.27 -33.21 9.84
CA GLU A 162 17.19 -34.35 9.90
C GLU A 162 18.64 -33.82 9.93
N PRO A 163 19.42 -34.12 10.98
CA PRO A 163 20.83 -33.76 11.01
C PRO A 163 21.59 -34.59 9.98
N VAL A 164 22.49 -33.90 9.28
CA VAL A 164 23.40 -34.44 8.27
C VAL A 164 24.15 -35.64 8.86
N GLN A 165 24.01 -36.79 8.22
CA GLN A 165 24.84 -37.97 8.48
C GLN A 165 26.29 -37.63 8.13
N ALA A 166 27.14 -37.60 9.15
CA ALA A 166 28.57 -37.87 9.03
C ALA A 166 28.87 -39.07 9.94
N GLU A 167 29.32 -40.16 9.34
CA GLU A 167 29.74 -41.39 10.01
C GLU A 167 30.90 -41.13 10.99
N ALA A 168 30.81 -41.68 12.20
CA ALA A 168 31.82 -42.60 12.75
C ALA A 168 31.61 -42.86 14.26
N ALA A 169 31.31 -44.12 14.58
CA ALA A 169 31.75 -44.91 15.73
C ALA A 169 31.82 -44.25 17.13
N SER A 170 30.92 -44.64 18.03
CA SER A 170 31.15 -45.68 19.07
C SER A 170 30.09 -45.59 20.19
N GLU A 171 29.49 -46.75 20.51
CA GLU A 171 28.69 -47.04 21.71
C GLU A 171 29.55 -46.99 23.00
N PRO A 172 29.00 -47.27 24.20
CA PRO A 172 27.70 -46.93 24.82
C PRO A 172 27.95 -46.21 26.18
N VAL A 173 26.93 -45.79 26.95
CA VAL A 173 26.69 -46.21 28.36
C VAL A 173 25.31 -45.67 28.80
N GLN A 174 24.49 -46.59 29.30
CA GLN A 174 23.17 -46.39 29.92
C GLN A 174 23.25 -45.58 31.22
N SER A 175 22.23 -44.77 31.51
CA SER A 175 21.83 -44.47 32.89
C SER A 175 20.34 -44.19 32.95
N GLU A 176 19.60 -45.17 33.48
CA GLU A 176 18.21 -45.04 33.88
C GLU A 176 18.14 -44.13 35.12
N VAL A 177 17.39 -43.03 35.03
CA VAL A 177 17.01 -42.23 36.19
C VAL A 177 15.49 -42.17 36.21
N GLN A 178 14.89 -42.82 37.21
CA GLN A 178 13.44 -42.91 37.41
C GLN A 178 12.88 -41.52 37.72
N GLN A 179 12.29 -40.84 36.72
CA GLN A 179 11.60 -39.58 36.91
C GLN A 179 10.16 -39.80 37.34
N SER A 180 9.81 -39.33 38.53
CA SER A 180 8.42 -39.25 39.02
C SER A 180 7.64 -38.20 38.22
N VAL A 181 6.50 -38.59 37.64
CA VAL A 181 5.67 -37.74 36.79
C VAL A 181 4.48 -37.18 37.58
N CYS A 182 4.05 -35.95 37.28
CA CYS A 182 2.89 -35.34 37.92
C CYS A 182 1.60 -36.14 37.65
N PRO A 183 0.88 -36.59 38.69
CA PRO A 183 -0.34 -37.39 38.51
C PRO A 183 -1.51 -36.61 37.89
N ASN A 184 -1.46 -35.27 37.91
CA ASN A 184 -2.52 -34.44 37.33
C ASN A 184 -2.24 -34.08 35.86
N CYS A 185 -1.01 -33.63 35.54
CA CYS A 185 -0.70 -33.09 34.20
C CYS A 185 0.31 -33.89 33.39
N GLY A 186 0.87 -34.98 33.93
CA GLY A 186 1.82 -35.82 33.21
C GLY A 186 3.21 -35.20 33.00
N LYS A 187 3.51 -34.06 33.64
CA LYS A 187 4.80 -33.37 33.50
C LYS A 187 5.83 -33.91 34.47
N GLU A 188 7.07 -34.08 34.01
CA GLU A 188 8.19 -34.55 34.82
C GLU A 188 8.41 -33.68 36.06
N LEU A 189 8.57 -34.32 37.22
CA LEU A 189 8.85 -33.66 38.48
C LEU A 189 10.31 -33.86 38.86
N LYS A 190 10.93 -32.79 39.38
CA LYS A 190 12.27 -32.87 39.97
C LYS A 190 12.16 -33.20 41.46
N GLU A 191 13.11 -33.95 41.99
CA GLU A 191 13.14 -34.36 43.39
C GLU A 191 13.05 -33.14 44.33
N GLY A 192 12.09 -33.16 45.27
CA GLY A 192 11.90 -32.12 46.28
C GLY A 192 10.93 -30.98 45.94
N GLN A 193 10.21 -31.03 44.81
CA GLN A 193 9.21 -30.01 44.46
C GLN A 193 7.87 -30.23 45.16
N LYS A 194 7.47 -29.27 46.02
CA LYS A 194 6.18 -29.26 46.74
C LYS A 194 4.97 -28.97 45.86
N PHE A 195 5.18 -28.45 44.65
CA PHE A 195 4.14 -28.07 43.69
C PHE A 195 4.61 -28.35 42.26
N CYS A 196 3.69 -28.76 41.40
CA CYS A 196 3.98 -28.99 39.99
C CYS A 196 4.21 -27.66 39.26
N THR A 197 5.38 -27.49 38.65
CA THR A 197 5.70 -26.31 37.82
C THR A 197 4.89 -26.23 36.52
N GLY A 198 4.20 -27.31 36.14
CA GLY A 198 3.34 -27.37 34.95
C GLY A 198 1.92 -26.89 35.20
N CYS A 199 1.28 -27.40 36.25
CA CYS A 199 -0.15 -27.16 36.52
C CYS A 199 -0.44 -26.52 37.88
N GLY A 200 0.59 -26.25 38.70
CA GLY A 200 0.45 -25.60 39.99
C GLY A 200 -0.11 -26.49 41.10
N THR A 201 -0.44 -27.75 40.83
CA THR A 201 -1.01 -28.65 41.84
C THR A 201 0.04 -29.03 42.89
N PRO A 202 -0.31 -29.01 44.19
CA PRO A 202 0.58 -29.47 45.24
C PRO A 202 0.90 -30.95 45.05
N ILE A 203 2.16 -31.30 45.25
CA ILE A 203 2.67 -32.66 45.15
C ILE A 203 3.02 -33.06 46.56
N VAL A 204 2.18 -33.95 47.11
CA VAL A 204 2.24 -34.43 48.49
C VAL A 204 3.11 -35.68 48.55
#